data_AF-A0A9P5NNI5-F1
#
_entry.id   AF-A0A9P5NNI5-F1
#
_cell.length_a   1.000
_cell.length_b   1.000
_cell.length_c   1.000
_cell.angle_alpha   90.00
_cell.angle_beta   90.00
_cell.angle_gamma   90.00
#
_symmetry.space_group_name_H-M   'P 1'
#
loop_
_entity.id
_entity.type
_entity.pdbx_description
1 polymer ?
#
loop_
_entity_poly.entity_id
_entity_poly.type
_entity_poly.pdbx_seq_one_letter_code
_entity_poly.pdbx_strand_id
1 'polypeptide(L)'
;KRVVCLSIMLQSTNRHCNALQSIIGIFLHSCNTPETVCELLAHIGLSVSTTSINDTVKSLSKQAGNVMQKLGRTFLTLYAYDNLDIDLKHSVALVERPQDTLIHLTTGTMLL
;
A
#
# COMPACT_ATOMS: atom_id res chain seq x y z
N LYS A 1 -7.53 1.49 30.58
CA LYS A 1 -8.54 1.54 29.49
C LYS A 1 -7.92 1.36 28.11
N ARG A 2 -6.90 2.15 27.71
CA ARG A 2 -6.22 2.03 26.39
C ARG A 2 -5.68 0.64 26.06
N VAL A 3 -4.98 0.00 26.99
CA VAL A 3 -4.42 -1.36 26.82
C VAL A 3 -5.52 -2.38 26.53
N VAL A 4 -6.62 -2.34 27.29
CA VAL A 4 -7.77 -3.25 27.10
C VAL A 4 -8.42 -3.06 25.72
N CYS A 5 -8.59 -1.81 25.26
CA CYS A 5 -9.11 -1.55 23.92
C CYS A 5 -8.18 -2.08 22.83
N LEU A 6 -6.86 -1.91 22.99
CA LEU A 6 -5.87 -2.48 22.06
C LEU A 6 -5.93 -4.01 22.06
N SER A 7 -6.01 -4.66 23.22
CA SER A 7 -6.15 -6.12 23.31
C SER A 7 -7.39 -6.63 22.56
N ILE A 8 -8.53 -5.95 22.70
CA ILE A 8 -9.77 -6.30 21.99
C ILE A 8 -9.61 -6.13 20.47
N MET A 9 -8.96 -5.05 20.01
CA MET A 9 -8.72 -4.82 18.58
C MET A 9 -7.72 -5.81 17.99
N LEU A 10 -6.70 -6.21 18.75
CA LEU A 10 -5.69 -7.18 18.33
C LEU A 10 -6.22 -8.62 18.32
N GLN A 11 -7.15 -8.95 19.21
CA GLN A 11 -7.76 -10.27 19.27
C GLN A 11 -9.07 -10.36 18.48
N SER A 12 -9.45 -9.29 17.79
CA SER A 12 -10.67 -9.25 16.99
C SER A 12 -10.47 -9.99 15.67
N THR A 13 -10.76 -11.28 15.64
CA THR A 13 -10.83 -12.12 14.42
C THR A 13 -12.05 -11.79 13.55
N ASN A 14 -12.78 -10.71 13.84
CA ASN A 14 -13.92 -10.27 13.04
C ASN A 14 -13.44 -9.49 11.82
N ARG A 15 -13.80 -9.98 10.61
CA ARG A 15 -13.53 -9.33 9.32
C ARG A 15 -14.03 -7.88 9.20
N HIS A 16 -14.99 -7.47 10.02
CA HIS A 16 -15.53 -6.10 10.04
C HIS A 16 -14.76 -5.17 10.97
N CYS A 17 -13.92 -5.71 11.85
CA CYS A 17 -13.17 -4.97 12.88
C CYS A 17 -11.65 -5.11 12.72
N ASN A 18 -11.17 -5.64 11.59
CA ASN A 18 -9.76 -5.85 11.30
C ASN A 18 -9.08 -4.65 10.59
N ALA A 19 -9.72 -3.48 10.59
CA ALA A 19 -9.20 -2.29 9.91
C ALA A 19 -7.78 -1.92 10.38
N LEU A 20 -7.52 -1.97 11.69
CA LEU A 20 -6.20 -1.68 12.25
C LEU A 20 -5.15 -2.71 11.80
N GLN A 21 -5.48 -4.00 11.89
CA GLN A 21 -4.60 -5.10 11.43
C GLN A 21 -4.32 -4.98 9.91
N SER A 22 -5.31 -4.57 9.14
CA SER A 22 -5.18 -4.33 7.69
C SER A 22 -4.21 -3.18 7.39
N ILE A 23 -4.34 -2.05 8.10
CA ILE A 23 -3.41 -0.92 7.97
C ILE A 23 -1.99 -1.33 8.34
N ILE A 24 -1.82 -2.05 9.45
CA ILE A 24 -0.52 -2.56 9.88
C ILE A 24 0.08 -3.49 8.82
N GLY A 25 -0.72 -4.43 8.28
CA GLY A 25 -0.26 -5.35 7.26
C GLY A 25 0.18 -4.67 5.96
N ILE A 26 -0.62 -3.72 5.46
CA ILE A 26 -0.28 -2.95 4.26
C ILE A 26 0.98 -2.11 4.49
N PHE A 27 1.13 -1.52 5.68
CA PHE A 27 2.34 -0.77 6.03
C PHE A 27 3.58 -1.67 6.04
N LEU A 28 3.52 -2.83 6.70
CA LEU A 28 4.63 -3.79 6.74
C LEU A 28 5.02 -4.26 5.34
N HIS A 29 4.03 -4.56 4.50
CA HIS A 29 4.26 -4.93 3.10
C HIS A 29 4.95 -3.80 2.33
N SER A 30 4.53 -2.55 2.56
CA SER A 30 5.13 -1.36 1.92
C SER A 30 6.58 -1.11 2.36
N CYS A 31 6.95 -1.52 3.58
CA CYS A 31 8.32 -1.46 4.08
C CYS A 31 9.21 -2.62 3.61
N ASN A 32 8.77 -3.45 2.66
CA ASN A 32 9.46 -4.67 2.23
C ASN A 32 9.77 -5.61 3.41
N THR A 33 8.86 -5.69 4.39
CA THR A 33 9.02 -6.59 5.53
C THR A 33 8.99 -8.05 5.04
N PRO A 34 9.90 -8.93 5.48
CA PRO A 34 9.90 -10.34 5.09
C PRO A 34 8.55 -11.01 5.36
N GLU A 35 8.09 -11.82 4.42
CA GLU A 35 6.79 -12.52 4.52
C GLU A 35 6.65 -13.33 5.80
N THR A 36 7.73 -13.95 6.27
CA THR A 36 7.78 -14.71 7.52
C THR A 36 7.43 -13.86 8.74
N VAL A 37 7.84 -12.59 8.77
CA VAL A 37 7.50 -11.64 9.85
C VAL A 37 6.05 -11.19 9.73
N CYS A 38 5.58 -10.91 8.52
CA CYS A 38 4.17 -10.57 8.27
C CYS A 38 3.24 -11.71 8.70
N GLU A 39 3.56 -12.95 8.35
CA GLU A 39 2.79 -14.14 8.76
C GLU A 39 2.86 -14.39 10.28
N LEU A 40 4.01 -14.18 10.92
CA LEU A 40 4.11 -14.25 12.38
C LEU A 40 3.17 -13.24 13.05
N LEU A 41 3.20 -11.99 12.60
CA LEU A 41 2.34 -10.93 13.14
C LEU A 41 0.86 -11.18 12.85
N ALA A 42 0.55 -11.81 11.72
CA ALA A 42 -0.79 -12.26 11.41
C ALA A 42 -1.29 -13.33 12.38
N HIS A 43 -0.47 -14.33 12.68
CA HIS A 43 -0.80 -15.37 13.67
C HIS A 43 -0.97 -14.83 15.09
N ILE A 44 -0.26 -13.76 15.47
CA ILE A 44 -0.40 -13.09 16.77
C ILE A 44 -1.65 -12.16 16.81
N GLY A 45 -2.27 -11.88 15.66
CA GLY A 45 -3.41 -10.96 15.55
C GLY A 45 -3.01 -9.48 15.48
N LEU A 46 -1.74 -9.18 15.20
CA LEU A 46 -1.25 -7.81 15.04
C LEU A 46 -1.41 -7.29 13.59
N SER A 47 -1.45 -8.21 12.63
CA SER A 47 -1.54 -7.91 11.20
C SER A 47 -2.56 -8.84 10.52
N VAL A 48 -2.91 -8.54 9.28
CA VAL A 48 -3.50 -9.53 8.37
C VAL A 48 -2.41 -10.36 7.68
N SER A 49 -2.78 -11.53 7.15
CA SER A 49 -1.87 -12.40 6.40
C SER A 49 -1.39 -11.76 5.10
N THR A 50 -0.27 -12.23 4.58
CA THR A 50 0.27 -11.80 3.27
C THR A 50 -0.72 -12.05 2.14
N THR A 51 -1.45 -13.17 2.20
CA THR A 51 -2.54 -13.48 1.27
C THR A 51 -3.65 -12.44 1.30
N SER A 52 -4.09 -12.03 2.51
CA SER A 52 -5.12 -11.00 2.68
C SER A 52 -4.65 -9.63 2.18
N ILE A 53 -3.36 -9.31 2.36
CA ILE A 53 -2.75 -8.07 1.82
C ILE A 53 -2.84 -8.10 0.30
N ASN A 54 -2.37 -9.17 -0.34
CA ASN A 54 -2.38 -9.31 -1.79
C ASN A 54 -3.80 -9.27 -2.37
N ASP A 55 -4.76 -9.93 -1.71
CA ASP A 55 -6.16 -9.89 -2.11
C ASP A 55 -6.75 -8.48 -1.97
N THR A 56 -6.38 -7.75 -0.91
CA THR A 56 -6.80 -6.37 -0.70
C THR A 56 -6.25 -5.47 -1.81
N VAL A 57 -4.94 -5.55 -2.11
CA VAL A 57 -4.30 -4.78 -3.19
C VAL A 57 -4.94 -5.08 -4.55
N LYS A 58 -5.20 -6.36 -4.83
CA LYS A 58 -5.85 -6.81 -6.07
C LYS A 58 -7.28 -6.30 -6.18
N SER A 59 -8.06 -6.37 -5.10
CA SER A 59 -9.44 -5.88 -5.05
C SER A 59 -9.50 -4.36 -5.24
N LEU A 60 -8.59 -3.62 -4.60
CA LEU A 60 -8.51 -2.17 -4.69
C LEU A 60 -8.11 -1.74 -6.10
N SER A 61 -7.14 -2.43 -6.71
CA SER A 61 -6.72 -2.21 -8.10
C SER A 61 -7.89 -2.43 -9.07
N LYS A 62 -8.65 -3.52 -8.88
CA LYS A 62 -9.85 -3.79 -9.69
C LYS A 62 -10.91 -2.70 -9.51
N GLN A 63 -11.14 -2.25 -8.28
CA GLN A 63 -12.09 -1.17 -8.00
C GLN A 63 -11.66 0.14 -8.64
N ALA A 64 -10.37 0.51 -8.54
CA ALA A 64 -9.81 1.69 -9.18
C ALA A 64 -10.03 1.64 -10.71
N GLY A 65 -9.76 0.49 -11.35
CA GLY A 65 -10.03 0.30 -12.78
C GLY A 65 -11.51 0.47 -13.14
N ASN A 66 -12.42 -0.06 -12.32
CA ASN A 66 -13.87 0.13 -12.52
C ASN A 66 -14.28 1.61 -12.39
N VAL A 67 -13.70 2.32 -11.42
CA VAL A 67 -13.93 3.76 -11.22
C VAL A 67 -13.41 4.54 -12.43
N MET A 68 -12.19 4.28 -12.89
CA MET A 68 -11.62 4.90 -14.08
C MET A 68 -12.48 4.64 -15.33
N GLN A 69 -12.96 3.41 -15.52
CA GLN A 69 -13.85 3.09 -16.64
C GLN A 69 -15.19 3.84 -16.55
N LYS A 70 -15.80 3.87 -15.36
CA LYS A 70 -17.06 4.59 -15.14
C LYS A 70 -16.87 6.08 -15.40
N LEU A 71 -15.75 6.63 -14.95
CA LEU A 71 -15.36 8.01 -15.14
C LEU A 71 -15.16 8.33 -16.63
N GLY A 72 -14.34 7.55 -17.33
CA GLY A 72 -14.11 7.72 -18.77
C GLY A 72 -15.39 7.65 -19.61
N ARG A 73 -16.36 6.80 -19.23
CA ARG A 73 -17.68 6.72 -19.90
C ARG A 73 -18.53 7.99 -19.77
N THR A 74 -18.25 8.86 -18.80
CA THR A 74 -18.97 10.14 -18.68
C THR A 74 -18.54 11.15 -19.75
N PHE A 75 -17.35 10.97 -20.35
CA PHE A 75 -16.70 11.96 -21.23
C PHE A 75 -16.48 13.34 -20.58
N LEU A 76 -16.59 13.44 -19.26
CA LEU A 76 -16.37 14.69 -18.49
C LEU A 76 -15.03 14.69 -17.76
N THR A 77 -14.10 13.81 -18.15
CA THR A 77 -12.81 13.64 -17.48
C THR A 77 -11.72 14.38 -18.21
N LEU A 78 -10.92 15.14 -17.47
CA LEU A 78 -9.67 15.72 -17.96
C LEU A 78 -8.51 14.76 -17.66
N TYR A 79 -7.63 14.57 -18.65
CA TYR A 79 -6.41 13.80 -18.48
C TYR A 79 -5.24 14.78 -18.29
N ALA A 80 -4.57 14.70 -17.15
CA ALA A 80 -3.35 15.45 -16.88
C ALA A 80 -2.16 14.49 -16.94
N TYR A 81 -1.14 14.87 -17.70
CA TYR A 81 0.13 14.16 -17.79
C TYR A 81 1.22 15.02 -17.18
N ASP A 82 2.09 14.40 -16.40
CA ASP A 82 3.22 15.09 -15.77
C ASP A 82 4.44 14.15 -15.69
N ASN A 83 5.62 14.74 -15.71
CA ASN A 83 6.87 14.02 -15.50
C ASN A 83 7.14 13.93 -14.00
N LEU A 84 7.19 12.69 -13.50
CA LEU A 84 7.52 12.36 -12.13
C LEU A 84 8.99 11.94 -12.05
N ASP A 85 9.79 12.78 -11.41
CA ASP A 85 11.18 12.48 -11.11
C ASP A 85 11.31 12.02 -9.66
N ILE A 86 11.76 10.78 -9.45
CA ILE A 86 11.93 10.18 -8.13
C ILE A 86 13.42 10.02 -7.84
N ASP A 87 13.93 10.72 -6.83
CA ASP A 87 15.29 10.53 -6.33
C ASP A 87 15.35 9.46 -5.24
N LEU A 88 15.77 8.24 -5.61
CA LEU A 88 15.95 7.12 -4.69
C LEU A 88 17.28 7.24 -3.94
N LYS A 89 17.28 8.02 -2.86
CA LYS A 89 18.45 8.17 -2.00
C LYS A 89 18.82 6.84 -1.34
N HIS A 90 20.03 6.34 -1.62
CA HIS A 90 20.59 5.21 -0.89
C HIS A 90 20.98 5.60 0.55
N SER A 91 20.66 4.73 1.51
CA SER A 91 20.98 4.90 2.94
C SER A 91 22.50 4.90 3.22
N VAL A 92 23.31 4.37 2.30
CA VAL A 92 24.78 4.33 2.42
C VAL A 92 25.39 5.12 1.27
N ALA A 93 26.13 6.19 1.60
CA ALA A 93 26.93 6.92 0.62
C ALA A 93 28.15 6.08 0.20
N LEU A 94 28.04 5.36 -0.91
CA LEU A 94 29.22 4.75 -1.53
C LEU A 94 30.02 5.83 -2.25
N VAL A 95 31.23 6.09 -1.77
CA VAL A 95 32.19 7.06 -2.31
C VAL A 95 32.56 6.82 -3.79
N GLU A 96 32.31 5.62 -4.33
CA GLU A 96 32.86 5.20 -5.63
C GLU A 96 31.83 4.96 -6.76
N ARG A 97 30.56 5.36 -6.59
CA ARG A 97 29.56 5.16 -7.65
C ARG A 97 28.61 6.36 -7.80
N PRO A 98 28.72 7.18 -8.86
CA PRO A 98 27.66 8.09 -9.27
C PRO A 98 26.63 7.25 -10.04
N GLN A 99 25.88 6.40 -9.35
CA GLN A 99 24.75 5.71 -9.98
C GLN A 99 23.58 6.70 -9.95
N ASP A 100 23.01 7.01 -11.11
CA ASP A 100 21.83 7.86 -11.21
C ASP A 100 20.74 7.34 -10.27
N THR A 101 20.50 8.06 -9.17
CA THR A 101 19.41 7.77 -8.22
C THR A 101 18.09 8.31 -8.72
N LEU A 102 18.11 9.13 -9.78
CA LEU A 102 16.96 9.77 -10.37
C LEU A 102 16.27 8.81 -11.35
N ILE A 103 15.02 8.46 -11.04
CA ILE A 103 14.14 7.71 -11.93
C ILE A 103 13.15 8.69 -12.56
N HIS A 104 13.18 8.76 -13.89
CA HIS A 104 12.23 9.54 -14.69
C HIS A 104 11.04 8.68 -15.10
N LEU A 105 9.83 9.11 -14.76
CA LEU A 105 8.58 8.45 -15.10
C LEU A 105 7.62 9.46 -15.72
N THR A 106 6.93 9.11 -16.81
CA THR A 106 5.77 9.88 -17.25
C THR A 106 4.53 9.30 -16.59
N THR A 107 3.81 10.13 -15.83
CA THR A 107 2.60 9.73 -15.12
C THR A 107 1.38 10.44 -15.68
N GLY A 108 0.21 9.84 -15.51
CA GLY A 108 -1.06 10.39 -15.96
C GLY A 108 -2.12 10.23 -14.87
N THR A 109 -2.97 11.24 -14.70
CA THR A 109 -4.10 11.21 -13.77
C THR A 109 -5.38 11.67 -14.45
N MET A 110 -6.51 11.12 -13.98
CA MET A 110 -7.86 11.47 -14.42
C MET A 110 -8.47 12.44 -13.40
N LEU A 111 -8.78 13.65 -13.85
CA LEU A 111 -9.42 14.71 -13.07
C LEU A 111 -10.89 14.87 -13.48
N LEU A 112 -11.75 15.15 -12.51
CA LEU A 112 -13.19 15.32 -12.67
C LEU A 112 -13.59 16.67 -12.05
#